data_AF-A0A2H1A741-F1
#
_entry.id   AF-A0A2H1A741-F1
#
_cell.length_a   1.000
_cell.length_b   1.000
_cell.length_c   1.000
_cell.angle_alpha   90.00
_cell.angle_beta   90.00
_cell.angle_gamma   90.00
#
_symmetry.space_group_name_H-M   'P 1'
#
loop_
_entity.id
_entity.type
_entity.pdbx_description
1 polymer ?
#
loop_
_entity_poly.entity_id
_entity_poly.type
_entity_poly.pdbx_seq_one_letter_code
_entity_poly.pdbx_strand_id
1 'polypeptide(L)'
;MRVKKPTSKRTTTRMREGIKKKAAAQRRKNKKLAKKDVTWKSRANKDPGIPASFPYKEEIIHELEQNRIAEKERKEQLRLKRQQEREAAMARGEDVEDAMMDEDEEPENQGGFSALIESAQQAAREFEGEVDGDEMVDSEEDVEYELSDIEDKSDIEKSRKAYDKIFKAVVDASDVVLYVLDARDPEATRSRKVEQAVLQSGGKRLIFVLNKVDLIPTEILTQWTKYLNSLFPTVPLKASPGATGSNMYNKNLSSAGTSNALLQALKSYAAKSNLKRSIVVGVIGYPNVGKSSIINALTNRHGNSRACPVGNMPGVTTSMREVKIDNKLKILDSPGIVFPDELSNKKASQEAKLALLSAVTPKNIRDPVGVIEQLLKRLSKDNTMADALKAYYSIPALPSTDLKDYTKQFLIHVARARGRLTKGGIPHIESAALNILNDWRDGRITGWTVPNASKAQAAQTEIDGPKSAVRGDKEPPKVENTTVVSEWAKEFDLDGLLGDSFGIEQN
;
A
#
# COMPACT_ATOMS: atom_id res chain seq x y z
N MET A 1 43.99 -11.04 -25.63
CA MET A 1 42.59 -10.63 -25.30
C MET A 1 41.79 -10.52 -26.59
N ARG A 2 40.66 -11.19 -26.71
CA ARG A 2 39.82 -11.15 -27.92
C ARG A 2 39.00 -9.86 -27.92
N VAL A 3 39.41 -8.88 -28.72
CA VAL A 3 38.74 -7.56 -28.82
C VAL A 3 37.38 -7.74 -29.49
N LYS A 4 36.30 -7.33 -28.81
CA LYS A 4 34.94 -7.36 -29.36
C LYS A 4 34.79 -6.31 -30.47
N LYS A 5 33.95 -6.60 -31.47
CA LYS A 5 33.68 -5.62 -32.54
C LYS A 5 33.10 -4.33 -31.93
N PRO A 6 33.67 -3.16 -32.21
CA PRO A 6 33.15 -1.88 -31.72
C PRO A 6 31.81 -1.58 -32.39
N THR A 7 30.87 -1.01 -31.63
CA THR A 7 29.59 -0.56 -32.17
C THR A 7 29.79 0.68 -33.04
N SER A 8 29.13 0.72 -34.19
CA SER A 8 29.21 1.86 -35.10
C SER A 8 28.51 3.07 -34.51
N LYS A 9 29.17 4.23 -34.55
CA LYS A 9 28.58 5.53 -34.20
C LYS A 9 27.71 6.12 -35.33
N ARG A 10 27.67 5.49 -36.50
CA ARG A 10 26.83 5.94 -37.63
C ARG A 10 25.37 5.63 -37.34
N THR A 11 24.53 6.67 -37.36
CA THR A 11 23.07 6.53 -37.18
C THR A 11 22.37 6.45 -38.53
N THR A 12 21.42 5.53 -38.65
CA THR A 12 20.55 5.43 -39.82
C THR A 12 19.63 6.65 -39.90
N THR A 13 19.25 7.03 -41.11
CA THR A 13 18.27 8.12 -41.35
C THR A 13 16.95 7.82 -40.65
N ARG A 14 16.50 6.57 -40.66
CA ARG A 14 15.30 6.10 -39.93
C ARG A 14 15.39 6.37 -38.43
N MET A 15 16.55 6.13 -37.80
CA MET A 15 16.75 6.40 -36.38
C MET A 15 16.73 7.91 -36.09
N ARG A 16 17.38 8.72 -36.93
CA ARG A 16 17.36 10.19 -36.78
C ARG A 16 15.96 10.78 -36.89
N GLU A 17 15.18 10.36 -37.88
CA GLU A 17 13.79 10.81 -38.06
C GLU A 17 12.88 10.30 -36.93
N GLY A 18 13.10 9.08 -36.44
CA GLY A 18 12.41 8.56 -35.26
C GLY A 18 12.67 9.38 -33.99
N ILE A 19 13.91 9.81 -33.76
CA ILE A 19 14.29 10.67 -32.64
C ILE A 19 13.63 12.04 -32.75
N LYS A 20 13.63 12.66 -33.94
CA LYS A 20 12.94 13.95 -34.17
C LYS A 20 11.45 13.85 -33.85
N LYS A 21 10.77 12.82 -34.35
CA LYS A 21 9.33 12.59 -34.09
C LYS A 21 9.05 12.35 -32.60
N LYS A 22 9.87 11.54 -31.91
CA LYS A 22 9.75 11.34 -30.45
C LYS A 22 9.95 12.63 -29.67
N ALA A 23 10.96 13.43 -30.01
CA ALA A 23 11.24 14.70 -29.33
C ALA A 23 10.11 15.72 -29.54
N ALA A 24 9.52 15.76 -30.75
CA ALA A 24 8.36 16.62 -31.03
C ALA A 24 7.12 16.18 -30.25
N ALA A 25 6.84 14.87 -30.20
CA ALA A 25 5.74 14.31 -29.42
C ALA A 25 5.89 14.60 -27.92
N GLN A 26 7.10 14.43 -27.37
CA GLN A 26 7.38 14.73 -25.97
C GLN A 26 7.18 16.22 -25.65
N ARG A 27 7.63 17.13 -26.52
CA ARG A 27 7.40 18.57 -26.35
C ARG A 27 5.91 18.92 -26.34
N ARG A 28 5.11 18.28 -27.21
CA ARG A 28 3.64 18.43 -27.21
C ARG A 28 3.01 17.91 -25.92
N LYS A 29 3.44 16.74 -25.42
CA LYS A 29 2.96 16.17 -24.14
C LYS A 29 3.31 17.11 -22.97
N ASN A 30 4.54 17.60 -22.90
CA ASN A 30 4.98 18.53 -21.86
C ASN A 30 4.20 19.86 -21.91
N LYS A 31 3.89 20.40 -23.09
CA LYS A 31 3.06 21.61 -23.22
C LYS A 31 1.63 21.40 -22.72
N LYS A 32 1.06 20.19 -22.90
CA LYS A 32 -0.27 19.84 -22.35
C LYS A 32 -0.22 19.68 -20.84
N LEU A 33 0.81 19.01 -20.30
CA LEU A 33 1.01 18.84 -18.86
C LEU A 33 1.25 20.18 -18.16
N ALA A 34 2.08 21.07 -18.73
CA ALA A 34 2.38 22.39 -18.19
C ALA A 34 1.13 23.29 -18.05
N LYS A 35 0.09 23.07 -18.86
CA LYS A 35 -1.20 23.77 -18.72
C LYS A 35 -2.06 23.24 -17.58
N LYS A 36 -1.83 21.99 -17.14
CA LYS A 36 -2.57 21.32 -16.06
C LYS A 36 -1.85 21.41 -14.70
N ASP A 37 -0.65 21.97 -14.68
CA ASP A 37 0.18 22.05 -13.48
C ASP A 37 -0.30 23.19 -12.56
N VAL A 38 -0.87 22.83 -11.41
CA VAL A 38 -1.48 23.77 -10.43
C VAL A 38 -0.39 24.56 -9.67
N THR A 39 0.86 24.15 -9.78
CA THR A 39 2.04 24.77 -9.13
C THR A 39 2.39 26.17 -9.65
N TRP A 40 1.76 26.63 -10.75
CA TRP A 40 1.94 27.97 -11.33
C TRP A 40 1.37 29.13 -10.48
N LYS A 41 0.63 28.88 -9.39
CA LYS A 41 -0.03 29.97 -8.63
C LYS A 41 0.77 30.63 -7.51
N SER A 42 2.06 30.34 -7.28
CA SER A 42 2.89 31.28 -6.52
C SER A 42 3.37 32.39 -7.45
N ARG A 43 2.56 33.45 -7.62
CA ARG A 43 2.93 34.64 -8.40
C ARG A 43 4.15 35.40 -7.85
N ALA A 44 4.68 35.00 -6.69
CA ALA A 44 5.92 35.52 -6.15
C ALA A 44 7.11 34.68 -6.64
N ASN A 45 7.94 35.26 -7.51
CA ASN A 45 9.29 34.74 -7.72
C ASN A 45 10.00 34.76 -6.38
N LYS A 46 10.44 33.59 -5.89
CA LYS A 46 11.31 33.53 -4.71
C LYS A 46 12.66 34.13 -5.09
N ASP A 47 12.88 35.37 -4.70
CA ASP A 47 14.19 36.01 -4.85
C ASP A 47 15.22 35.20 -4.03
N PRO A 48 16.30 34.67 -4.65
CA PRO A 48 17.36 33.99 -3.93
C PRO A 48 18.11 34.89 -2.93
N GLY A 49 17.87 36.21 -2.94
CA GLY A 49 18.41 37.16 -1.98
C GLY A 49 19.92 37.39 -2.14
N ILE A 50 20.52 38.12 -1.19
CA ILE A 50 21.95 38.46 -1.24
C ILE A 50 22.78 37.24 -0.80
N PRO A 51 23.64 36.68 -1.68
CA PRO A 51 24.49 35.54 -1.34
C PRO A 51 25.40 35.82 -0.14
N ALA A 52 25.64 34.82 0.70
CA ALA A 52 26.44 34.96 1.92
C ALA A 52 27.92 35.31 1.67
N SER A 53 28.44 35.04 0.46
CA SER A 53 29.83 35.28 0.09
C SER A 53 30.11 36.71 -0.38
N PHE A 54 29.12 37.61 -0.40
CA PHE A 54 29.30 38.96 -0.91
C PHE A 54 30.02 39.86 0.13
N PRO A 55 31.19 40.45 -0.19
CA PRO A 55 32.02 41.15 0.80
C PRO A 55 31.37 42.35 1.49
N TYR A 56 30.50 43.10 0.79
CA TYR A 56 29.82 44.28 1.33
C TYR A 56 28.35 44.02 1.67
N LYS A 57 28.01 42.76 2.04
CA LYS A 57 26.63 42.36 2.34
C LYS A 57 26.03 43.17 3.49
N GLU A 58 26.83 43.49 4.51
CA GLU A 58 26.37 44.23 5.69
C GLU A 58 26.04 45.69 5.36
N GLU A 59 26.81 46.33 4.48
CA GLU A 59 26.55 47.69 4.01
C GLU A 59 25.22 47.76 3.24
N ILE A 60 24.96 46.79 2.36
CA ILE A 60 23.70 46.71 1.60
C ILE A 60 22.51 46.47 2.54
N ILE A 61 22.65 45.62 3.55
CA ILE A 61 21.58 45.36 4.52
C ILE A 61 21.27 46.63 5.32
N HIS A 62 22.30 47.35 5.76
CA HIS A 62 22.14 48.59 6.52
C HIS A 62 21.48 49.70 5.66
N GLU A 63 21.87 49.85 4.40
CA GLU A 63 21.25 50.79 3.46
C GLU A 63 19.76 50.47 3.21
N LEU A 64 19.42 49.18 3.06
CA LEU A 64 18.04 48.73 2.93
C LEU A 64 17.20 49.02 4.20
N GLU A 65 17.78 48.85 5.39
CA GLU A 65 17.10 49.12 6.66
C GLU A 65 16.86 50.62 6.87
N GLN A 66 17.85 51.46 6.52
CA GLN A 66 17.70 52.92 6.55
C GLN A 66 16.62 53.40 5.59
N ASN A 67 16.60 52.89 4.35
CA ASN A 67 15.57 53.24 3.37
C ASN A 67 14.18 52.83 3.85
N ARG A 68 14.05 51.67 4.50
CA ARG A 68 12.77 51.19 5.04
C ARG A 68 12.27 52.06 6.20
N ILE A 69 13.16 52.54 7.08
CA ILE A 69 12.82 53.46 8.17
C ILE A 69 12.36 54.81 7.59
N ALA A 70 13.13 55.38 6.66
CA ALA A 70 12.81 56.66 6.03
C ALA A 70 11.48 56.61 5.27
N GLU A 71 11.19 55.51 4.56
CA GLU A 71 9.93 55.32 3.86
C GLU A 71 8.74 55.22 4.83
N LYS A 72 8.92 54.51 5.96
CA LYS A 72 7.89 54.42 7.01
C LYS A 72 7.60 55.77 7.66
N GLU A 73 8.63 56.53 8.01
CA GLU A 73 8.49 57.89 8.54
C GLU A 73 7.79 58.81 7.55
N ARG A 74 8.15 58.73 6.25
CA ARG A 74 7.49 59.50 5.19
C ARG A 74 6.00 59.17 5.09
N LYS A 75 5.64 57.88 5.20
CA LYS A 75 4.25 57.41 5.14
C LYS A 75 3.44 57.88 6.36
N GLU A 76 4.03 57.85 7.56
CA GLU A 76 3.39 58.38 8.77
C GLU A 76 3.17 59.89 8.70
N GLN A 77 4.15 60.65 8.20
CA GLN A 77 4.00 62.10 7.99
C GLN A 77 2.87 62.43 7.00
N LEU A 78 2.77 61.67 5.89
CA LEU A 78 1.71 61.84 4.89
C LEU A 78 0.32 61.54 5.47
N ARG A 79 0.22 60.49 6.31
CA ARG A 79 -1.01 60.14 7.03
C ARG A 79 -1.44 61.25 8.00
N LEU A 80 -0.49 61.78 8.78
CA LEU A 80 -0.75 62.87 9.74
C LEU A 80 -1.19 64.15 9.02
N LYS A 81 -0.56 64.46 7.88
CA LYS A 81 -0.94 65.60 7.04
C LYS A 81 -2.34 65.44 6.44
N ARG A 82 -2.69 64.25 5.92
CA ARG A 82 -4.04 63.94 5.41
C ARG A 82 -5.09 64.02 6.52
N GLN A 83 -4.75 63.64 7.75
CA GLN A 83 -5.64 63.75 8.89
C GLN A 83 -5.88 65.21 9.31
N GLN A 84 -4.83 66.03 9.34
CA GLN A 84 -4.95 67.47 9.60
C GLN A 84 -5.74 68.20 8.50
N GLU A 85 -5.53 67.84 7.23
CA GLU A 85 -6.32 68.39 6.11
C GLU A 85 -7.80 68.00 6.22
N ARG A 86 -8.11 66.77 6.66
CA ARG A 86 -9.48 66.31 6.91
C ARG A 86 -10.13 67.06 8.08
N GLU A 87 -9.43 67.27 9.19
CA GLU A 87 -9.92 68.04 10.33
C GLU A 87 -10.15 69.51 9.95
N ALA A 88 -9.26 70.10 9.14
CA ALA A 88 -9.41 71.46 8.63
C ALA A 88 -10.58 71.59 7.63
N ALA A 89 -10.82 70.58 6.77
CA ALA A 89 -11.96 70.55 5.86
C ALA A 89 -13.29 70.40 6.62
N MET A 90 -13.33 69.54 7.65
CA MET A 90 -14.50 69.38 8.52
C MET A 90 -14.80 70.66 9.32
N ALA A 91 -13.77 71.38 9.77
CA ALA A 91 -13.93 72.69 10.43
C ALA A 91 -14.42 73.80 9.47
N ARG A 92 -14.22 73.65 8.16
CA ARG A 92 -14.74 74.56 7.12
C ARG A 92 -16.16 74.21 6.65
N GLY A 93 -16.74 73.11 7.12
CA GLY A 93 -18.13 72.73 6.81
C GLY A 93 -18.35 72.22 5.39
N GLU A 94 -17.31 71.68 4.75
CA GLU A 94 -17.41 71.02 3.43
C GLU A 94 -17.68 69.51 3.62
N ASP A 95 -18.68 68.96 2.91
CA ASP A 95 -19.03 67.54 2.92
C ASP A 95 -17.88 66.69 2.35
N VAL A 96 -17.33 65.81 3.19
CA VAL A 96 -16.13 65.00 2.89
C VAL A 96 -16.51 63.57 2.50
N GLU A 97 -17.45 63.40 1.57
CA GLU A 97 -17.84 62.05 1.08
C GLU A 97 -17.06 61.58 -0.16
N ASP A 98 -16.33 62.44 -0.87
CA ASP A 98 -15.65 62.06 -2.14
C ASP A 98 -14.11 61.94 -2.07
N ALA A 99 -13.51 61.85 -0.89
CA ALA A 99 -12.06 61.67 -0.75
C ALA A 99 -11.62 60.23 -0.34
N MET A 100 -12.51 59.24 -0.52
CA MET A 100 -12.20 57.82 -0.34
C MET A 100 -12.04 57.11 -1.68
N MET A 101 -11.04 57.53 -2.45
CA MET A 101 -10.28 56.61 -3.28
C MET A 101 -8.78 56.89 -3.11
N ASP A 102 -7.99 55.85 -3.33
CA ASP A 102 -6.53 55.78 -3.35
C ASP A 102 -5.83 55.50 -2.00
N GLU A 103 -5.68 54.18 -1.83
CA GLU A 103 -4.44 53.43 -1.54
C GLU A 103 -3.59 53.85 -0.33
N ASP A 104 -3.61 53.01 0.70
CA ASP A 104 -2.38 52.44 1.31
C ASP A 104 -2.69 51.65 2.61
N GLU A 105 -3.47 50.57 2.53
CA GLU A 105 -3.29 49.46 3.46
C GLU A 105 -2.34 48.46 2.81
N GLU A 106 -1.05 48.52 3.17
CA GLU A 106 -0.21 47.33 3.05
C GLU A 106 -0.71 46.32 4.09
N PRO A 107 -1.20 45.12 3.69
CA PRO A 107 -1.61 44.13 4.66
C PRO A 107 -0.37 43.49 5.28
N GLU A 108 -0.16 43.73 6.57
CA GLU A 108 0.57 42.80 7.42
C GLU A 108 -0.15 41.44 7.36
N ASN A 109 0.41 40.56 6.54
CA ASN A 109 0.35 39.10 6.55
C ASN A 109 -0.65 38.44 7.54
N GLN A 110 -1.95 38.62 7.31
CA GLN A 110 -3.03 37.79 7.87
C GLN A 110 -4.23 37.86 6.92
N GLY A 111 -4.54 36.74 6.25
CA GLY A 111 -5.86 36.57 5.61
C GLY A 111 -5.87 36.10 4.16
N GLY A 112 -5.30 34.93 3.86
CA GLY A 112 -5.59 34.21 2.60
C GLY A 112 -7.06 33.75 2.48
N PHE A 113 -7.91 34.06 3.47
CA PHE A 113 -9.30 33.63 3.55
C PHE A 113 -10.28 34.64 2.91
N SER A 114 -10.04 35.95 3.00
CA SER A 114 -10.94 36.96 2.42
C SER A 114 -10.87 36.98 0.90
N ALA A 115 -9.66 36.97 0.33
CA ALA A 115 -9.45 36.92 -1.12
C ALA A 115 -9.98 35.62 -1.75
N LEU A 116 -9.99 34.51 -0.99
CA LEU A 116 -10.55 33.24 -1.44
C LEU A 116 -12.08 33.27 -1.47
N ILE A 117 -12.72 33.92 -0.49
CA ILE A 117 -14.18 34.09 -0.45
C ILE A 117 -14.65 35.02 -1.58
N GLU A 118 -13.91 36.09 -1.84
CA GLU A 118 -14.24 37.04 -2.91
C GLU A 118 -14.07 36.38 -4.29
N SER A 119 -12.99 35.62 -4.49
CA SER A 119 -12.78 34.84 -5.71
C SER A 119 -13.83 33.74 -5.90
N ALA A 120 -14.25 33.08 -4.82
CA ALA A 120 -15.31 32.06 -4.88
C ALA A 120 -16.68 32.68 -5.18
N GLN A 121 -16.98 33.85 -4.63
CA GLN A 121 -18.24 34.57 -4.92
C GLN A 121 -18.28 35.13 -6.34
N GLN A 122 -17.14 35.56 -6.88
CA GLN A 122 -17.04 36.07 -8.24
C GLN A 122 -17.17 34.94 -9.27
N ALA A 123 -16.53 33.79 -9.01
CA ALA A 123 -16.70 32.59 -9.83
C ALA A 123 -18.12 32.00 -9.76
N ALA A 124 -18.82 32.14 -8.62
CA ALA A 124 -20.22 31.75 -8.50
C ALA A 124 -21.15 32.66 -9.32
N ARG A 125 -20.89 33.97 -9.37
CA ARG A 125 -21.64 34.93 -10.21
C ARG A 125 -21.40 34.72 -11.69
N GLU A 126 -20.17 34.36 -12.09
CA GLU A 126 -19.85 34.02 -13.48
C GLU A 126 -20.48 32.68 -13.92
N PHE A 127 -20.73 31.76 -12.99
CA PHE A 127 -21.36 30.46 -13.28
C PHE A 127 -22.89 30.50 -13.38
N GLU A 128 -23.56 31.49 -12.76
CA GLU A 128 -25.02 31.69 -12.90
C GLU A 128 -25.40 32.39 -14.22
N GLY A 129 -24.43 32.82 -15.01
CA GLY A 129 -24.62 33.67 -16.19
C GLY A 129 -24.13 33.09 -17.51
N GLU A 130 -24.34 31.79 -17.81
CA GLU A 130 -24.28 31.27 -19.19
C GLU A 130 -24.84 29.84 -19.27
N VAL A 131 -26.06 29.71 -19.80
CA VAL A 131 -26.64 28.43 -20.25
C VAL A 131 -26.75 28.51 -21.77
N ASP A 132 -25.84 27.82 -22.45
CA ASP A 132 -25.96 27.26 -23.80
C ASP A 132 -24.76 26.29 -23.91
N GLY A 133 -24.90 24.98 -24.09
CA GLY A 133 -25.67 24.33 -25.14
C GLY A 133 -24.71 23.90 -26.24
N ASP A 134 -23.97 22.80 -26.05
CA ASP A 134 -23.65 21.84 -27.12
C ASP A 134 -22.87 20.61 -26.61
N GLU A 135 -23.51 19.45 -26.80
CA GLU A 135 -22.93 18.12 -26.66
C GLU A 135 -21.95 17.85 -27.81
N MET A 136 -20.75 17.36 -27.49
CA MET A 136 -19.99 16.50 -28.39
C MET A 136 -19.33 15.38 -27.60
N VAL A 137 -19.83 14.18 -27.85
CA VAL A 137 -19.29 12.89 -27.42
C VAL A 137 -18.02 12.63 -28.21
N ASP A 138 -16.89 12.42 -27.54
CA ASP A 138 -15.86 11.55 -28.10
C ASP A 138 -15.21 10.70 -27.01
N SER A 139 -15.24 9.41 -27.29
CA SER A 139 -14.81 8.30 -26.45
C SER A 139 -13.30 8.08 -26.51
N GLU A 140 -12.79 7.35 -25.51
CA GLU A 140 -11.42 6.83 -25.35
C GLU A 140 -10.43 7.75 -24.60
N GLU A 141 -10.57 7.82 -23.28
CA GLU A 141 -9.44 8.10 -22.39
C GLU A 141 -8.99 6.82 -21.66
N ASP A 142 -7.86 6.28 -22.10
CA ASP A 142 -6.98 5.43 -21.29
C ASP A 142 -6.56 6.21 -20.03
N VAL A 143 -7.25 5.96 -18.91
CA VAL A 143 -6.91 6.58 -17.63
C VAL A 143 -5.76 5.81 -16.98
N GLU A 144 -4.55 6.32 -17.17
CA GLU A 144 -3.35 5.91 -16.45
C GLU A 144 -3.35 6.57 -15.06
N TYR A 145 -3.68 5.82 -14.02
CA TYR A 145 -3.79 6.33 -12.64
C TYR A 145 -2.41 6.35 -11.95
N GLU A 146 -1.84 7.55 -11.79
CA GLU A 146 -0.70 7.78 -10.91
C GLU A 146 -1.17 7.87 -9.44
N LEU A 147 -0.68 6.98 -8.59
CA LEU A 147 -0.77 7.10 -7.14
C LEU A 147 0.21 8.18 -6.67
N SER A 148 -0.29 9.38 -6.34
CA SER A 148 0.47 10.39 -5.59
C SER A 148 -0.25 10.74 -4.28
N ASP A 149 0.55 10.74 -3.22
CA ASP A 149 0.46 11.38 -1.90
C ASP A 149 -0.89 11.40 -1.14
N ILE A 150 -0.91 10.70 0.00
CA ILE A 150 -2.11 10.44 0.84
C ILE A 150 -2.06 11.35 2.07
N GLU A 151 -2.86 12.42 2.10
CA GLU A 151 -2.98 13.29 3.28
C GLU A 151 -4.41 13.46 3.85
N ASP A 152 -5.51 13.29 3.09
CA ASP A 152 -6.87 13.58 3.60
C ASP A 152 -7.89 12.42 3.64
N LYS A 153 -8.83 12.49 4.60
CA LYS A 153 -9.94 11.51 4.81
C LYS A 153 -10.81 11.31 3.55
N SER A 154 -10.96 12.35 2.73
CA SER A 154 -11.70 12.30 1.46
C SER A 154 -11.04 11.38 0.43
N ASP A 155 -9.72 11.24 0.46
CA ASP A 155 -8.97 10.51 -0.56
C ASP A 155 -8.82 9.03 -0.22
N ILE A 156 -8.88 8.68 1.06
CA ILE A 156 -9.06 7.28 1.51
C ILE A 156 -10.41 6.73 1.03
N GLU A 157 -11.47 7.54 1.09
CA GLU A 157 -12.81 7.13 0.69
C GLU A 157 -12.94 7.04 -0.85
N LYS A 158 -12.32 7.96 -1.60
CA LYS A 158 -12.15 7.85 -3.06
C LYS A 158 -11.36 6.60 -3.44
N SER A 159 -10.28 6.30 -2.71
CA SER A 159 -9.48 5.09 -2.93
C SER A 159 -10.28 3.81 -2.64
N ARG A 160 -11.04 3.77 -1.54
CA ARG A 160 -11.95 2.63 -1.22
C ARG A 160 -12.98 2.40 -2.33
N LYS A 161 -13.66 3.46 -2.80
CA LYS A 161 -14.62 3.37 -3.91
C LYS A 161 -13.97 2.87 -5.21
N ALA A 162 -12.76 3.32 -5.51
CA ALA A 162 -12.00 2.83 -6.66
C ALA A 162 -11.67 1.33 -6.53
N TYR A 163 -11.25 0.89 -5.34
CA TYR A 163 -10.97 -0.51 -5.05
C TYR A 163 -12.21 -1.39 -5.11
N ASP A 164 -13.34 -0.94 -4.58
CA ASP A 164 -14.61 -1.67 -4.63
C ASP A 164 -15.11 -1.82 -6.08
N LYS A 165 -14.90 -0.79 -6.92
CA LYS A 165 -15.20 -0.85 -8.36
C LYS A 165 -14.35 -1.90 -9.07
N ILE A 166 -13.04 -1.93 -8.81
CA ILE A 166 -12.13 -2.94 -9.37
C ILE A 166 -12.51 -4.34 -8.90
N PHE A 167 -12.76 -4.51 -7.59
CA PHE A 167 -13.18 -5.78 -7.01
C PHE A 167 -14.44 -6.31 -7.69
N LYS A 168 -15.48 -5.46 -7.79
CA LYS A 168 -16.75 -5.83 -8.41
C LYS A 168 -16.56 -6.20 -9.88
N ALA A 169 -15.78 -5.43 -10.63
CA ALA A 169 -15.47 -5.73 -12.02
C ALA A 169 -14.77 -7.09 -12.20
N VAL A 170 -13.81 -7.42 -11.35
CA VAL A 170 -13.12 -8.73 -11.37
C VAL A 170 -14.09 -9.86 -11.05
N VAL A 171 -14.86 -9.69 -9.99
CA VAL A 171 -15.83 -10.69 -9.55
C VAL A 171 -16.87 -10.92 -10.64
N ASP A 172 -17.43 -9.87 -11.23
CA ASP A 172 -18.45 -9.96 -12.30
C ASP A 172 -17.93 -10.57 -13.60
N ALA A 173 -16.67 -10.31 -13.95
CA ALA A 173 -16.04 -10.91 -15.13
C ALA A 173 -15.59 -12.37 -14.93
N SER A 174 -15.56 -12.87 -13.68
CA SER A 174 -15.00 -14.18 -13.33
C SER A 174 -16.06 -15.26 -13.05
N ASP A 175 -15.76 -16.48 -13.46
CA ASP A 175 -16.52 -17.69 -13.12
C ASP A 175 -15.96 -18.36 -11.85
N VAL A 176 -14.64 -18.31 -11.70
CA VAL A 176 -13.89 -18.82 -10.54
C VAL A 176 -13.05 -17.70 -9.97
N VAL A 177 -13.12 -17.50 -8.65
CA VAL A 177 -12.34 -16.51 -7.92
C VAL A 177 -11.29 -17.23 -7.09
N LEU A 178 -10.01 -16.96 -7.40
CA LEU A 178 -8.88 -17.37 -6.57
C LEU A 178 -8.56 -16.25 -5.58
N TYR A 179 -8.84 -16.48 -4.31
CA TYR A 179 -8.51 -15.55 -3.24
C TYR A 179 -7.16 -15.91 -2.64
N VAL A 180 -6.14 -15.09 -2.96
CA VAL A 180 -4.76 -15.32 -2.56
C VAL A 180 -4.48 -14.72 -1.18
N LEU A 181 -3.96 -15.57 -0.28
CA LEU A 181 -3.56 -15.24 1.09
C LEU A 181 -2.06 -15.48 1.29
N ASP A 182 -1.42 -14.73 2.20
CA ASP A 182 -0.02 -14.95 2.61
C ASP A 182 0.03 -15.97 3.75
N ALA A 183 0.78 -17.07 3.57
CA ALA A 183 0.85 -18.17 4.52
C ALA A 183 1.36 -17.78 5.92
N ARG A 184 2.12 -16.68 6.04
CA ARG A 184 2.62 -16.20 7.34
C ARG A 184 1.53 -15.58 8.21
N ASP A 185 0.52 -14.97 7.59
CA ASP A 185 -0.63 -14.38 8.28
C ASP A 185 -1.90 -14.43 7.41
N PRO A 186 -2.54 -15.60 7.30
CA PRO A 186 -3.69 -15.76 6.42
C PRO A 186 -4.87 -14.91 6.87
N GLU A 187 -5.13 -14.82 8.19
CA GLU A 187 -6.28 -14.09 8.71
C GLU A 187 -6.12 -12.57 8.52
N ALA A 188 -4.91 -12.02 8.62
CA ALA A 188 -4.70 -10.59 8.38
C ALA A 188 -4.76 -10.18 6.89
N THR A 189 -4.56 -11.13 5.97
CA THR A 189 -4.72 -10.91 4.52
C THR A 189 -6.10 -11.29 4.00
N ARG A 190 -7.00 -11.69 4.91
CA ARG A 190 -8.36 -12.13 4.65
C ARG A 190 -9.38 -11.04 4.99
N SER A 191 -10.50 -11.02 4.29
CA SER A 191 -11.64 -10.14 4.55
C SER A 191 -12.95 -10.90 4.37
N ARG A 192 -13.72 -11.02 5.46
CA ARG A 192 -15.03 -11.71 5.44
C ARG A 192 -16.04 -11.01 4.55
N LYS A 193 -15.94 -9.68 4.40
CA LYS A 193 -16.80 -8.90 3.50
C LYS A 193 -16.60 -9.31 2.04
N VAL A 194 -15.37 -9.60 1.64
CA VAL A 194 -15.03 -10.07 0.28
C VAL A 194 -15.63 -11.44 0.02
N GLU A 195 -15.48 -12.36 0.96
CA GLU A 195 -16.06 -13.71 0.86
C GLU A 195 -17.59 -13.65 0.72
N GLN A 196 -18.24 -12.85 1.57
CA GLN A 196 -19.69 -12.65 1.51
C GLN A 196 -20.12 -12.03 0.17
N ALA A 197 -19.39 -11.02 -0.33
CA ALA A 197 -19.70 -10.39 -1.61
C ALA A 197 -19.57 -11.36 -2.80
N VAL A 198 -18.56 -12.24 -2.81
CA VAL A 198 -18.41 -13.26 -3.86
C VAL A 198 -19.57 -14.26 -3.77
N LEU A 199 -19.91 -14.73 -2.57
CA LEU A 199 -21.02 -15.66 -2.36
C LEU A 199 -22.38 -15.08 -2.77
N GLN A 200 -22.64 -13.81 -2.44
CA GLN A 200 -23.87 -13.10 -2.80
C GLN A 200 -24.02 -12.92 -4.31
N SER A 201 -22.91 -12.80 -5.05
CA SER A 201 -22.97 -12.61 -6.50
C SER A 201 -23.49 -13.85 -7.26
N GLY A 202 -23.59 -15.01 -6.60
CA GLY A 202 -24.21 -16.22 -7.14
C GLY A 202 -23.43 -16.88 -8.28
N GLY A 203 -23.44 -18.22 -8.34
CA GLY A 203 -22.88 -18.97 -9.47
C GLY A 203 -21.35 -18.99 -9.59
N LYS A 204 -20.62 -18.27 -8.73
CA LYS A 204 -19.15 -18.20 -8.75
C LYS A 204 -18.54 -19.15 -7.73
N ARG A 205 -17.40 -19.76 -8.08
CA ARG A 205 -16.65 -20.64 -7.17
C ARG A 205 -15.53 -19.85 -6.50
N LEU A 206 -15.48 -19.85 -5.17
CA LEU A 206 -14.41 -19.24 -4.38
C LEU A 206 -13.42 -20.31 -3.93
N ILE A 207 -12.14 -20.14 -4.24
CA ILE A 207 -11.04 -21.02 -3.83
C ILE A 207 -9.98 -20.18 -3.14
N PHE A 208 -9.52 -20.62 -1.97
CA PHE A 208 -8.41 -19.99 -1.28
C PHE A 208 -7.09 -20.51 -1.82
N VAL A 209 -6.14 -19.62 -2.06
CA VAL A 209 -4.78 -19.96 -2.47
C VAL A 209 -3.84 -19.46 -1.40
N LEU A 210 -3.27 -20.37 -0.63
CA LEU A 210 -2.32 -20.06 0.42
C LEU A 210 -0.91 -20.00 -0.20
N ASN A 211 -0.39 -18.80 -0.42
CA ASN A 211 0.89 -18.59 -1.10
C ASN A 211 2.04 -18.34 -0.11
N LYS A 212 3.28 -18.54 -0.55
CA LYS A 212 4.52 -18.43 0.25
C LYS A 212 4.63 -19.48 1.36
N VAL A 213 4.14 -20.68 1.08
CA VAL A 213 4.17 -21.83 2.01
C VAL A 213 5.59 -22.25 2.41
N ASP A 214 6.59 -21.81 1.67
CA ASP A 214 8.01 -21.99 1.99
C ASP A 214 8.51 -21.12 3.15
N LEU A 215 7.75 -20.12 3.60
CA LEU A 215 8.15 -19.25 4.71
C LEU A 215 7.63 -19.73 6.09
N ILE A 216 6.86 -20.82 6.12
CA ILE A 216 6.28 -21.37 7.35
C ILE A 216 6.61 -22.85 7.52
N PRO A 217 6.75 -23.36 8.75
CA PRO A 217 6.94 -24.79 9.01
C PRO A 217 5.77 -25.65 8.49
N THR A 218 6.06 -26.92 8.22
CA THR A 218 5.08 -27.89 7.67
C THR A 218 3.89 -28.07 8.61
N GLU A 219 4.12 -28.11 9.92
CA GLU A 219 3.10 -28.33 10.94
C GLU A 219 2.08 -27.19 10.92
N ILE A 220 2.57 -25.96 10.80
CA ILE A 220 1.75 -24.74 10.73
C ILE A 220 0.98 -24.69 9.42
N LEU A 221 1.61 -25.07 8.31
CA LEU A 221 0.96 -25.16 7.00
C LEU A 221 -0.22 -26.13 7.05
N THR A 222 -0.05 -27.31 7.64
CA THR A 222 -1.10 -28.32 7.79
C THR A 222 -2.26 -27.80 8.64
N GLN A 223 -1.96 -27.14 9.77
CA GLN A 223 -2.98 -26.53 10.63
C GLN A 223 -3.81 -25.47 9.89
N TRP A 224 -3.16 -24.54 9.17
CA TRP A 224 -3.85 -23.52 8.39
C TRP A 224 -4.65 -24.12 7.23
N THR A 225 -4.09 -25.09 6.52
CA THR A 225 -4.77 -25.75 5.41
C THR A 225 -6.03 -26.46 5.90
N LYS A 226 -5.96 -27.17 7.03
CA LYS A 226 -7.13 -27.81 7.67
C LYS A 226 -8.19 -26.79 8.10
N TYR A 227 -7.76 -25.71 8.77
CA TYR A 227 -8.68 -24.65 9.22
C TYR A 227 -9.35 -23.90 8.07
N LEU A 228 -8.62 -23.61 6.99
CA LEU A 228 -9.17 -22.90 5.84
C LEU A 228 -10.05 -23.82 4.98
N ASN A 229 -9.68 -25.10 4.84
CA ASN A 229 -10.47 -26.10 4.12
C ASN A 229 -11.85 -26.35 4.73
N SER A 230 -12.02 -26.18 6.04
CA SER A 230 -13.36 -26.27 6.66
C SER A 230 -14.27 -25.09 6.28
N LEU A 231 -13.72 -24.02 5.70
CA LEU A 231 -14.45 -22.83 5.27
C LEU A 231 -14.61 -22.83 3.74
N PHE A 232 -13.50 -22.92 3.01
CA PHE A 232 -13.47 -22.95 1.55
C PHE A 232 -12.34 -23.84 1.06
N PRO A 233 -12.47 -24.48 -0.12
CA PRO A 233 -11.39 -25.25 -0.72
C PRO A 233 -10.11 -24.42 -0.80
N THR A 234 -9.03 -24.93 -0.20
CA THR A 234 -7.77 -24.21 -0.01
C THR A 234 -6.62 -24.98 -0.63
N VAL A 235 -5.85 -24.30 -1.49
CA VAL A 235 -4.69 -24.88 -2.18
C VAL A 235 -3.41 -24.21 -1.69
N PRO A 236 -2.48 -24.96 -1.06
CA PRO A 236 -1.16 -24.46 -0.72
C PRO A 236 -0.27 -24.36 -1.97
N LEU A 237 0.41 -23.24 -2.15
CA LEU A 237 1.19 -22.97 -3.38
C LEU A 237 2.47 -22.19 -3.09
N LYS A 238 3.54 -22.53 -3.82
CA LYS A 238 4.79 -21.76 -3.84
C LYS A 238 4.95 -21.07 -5.19
N ALA A 239 4.55 -19.80 -5.31
CA ALA A 239 4.55 -19.12 -6.61
C ALA A 239 5.91 -18.54 -7.01
N SER A 240 6.76 -18.23 -6.03
CA SER A 240 8.03 -17.55 -6.24
C SER A 240 9.18 -18.37 -5.64
N PRO A 241 10.38 -18.37 -6.27
CA PRO A 241 11.54 -19.06 -5.73
C PRO A 241 12.02 -18.51 -4.36
N GLY A 242 11.56 -17.33 -3.93
CA GLY A 242 11.97 -16.71 -2.66
C GLY A 242 13.19 -15.79 -2.81
N ALA A 243 13.56 -15.07 -1.75
CA ALA A 243 14.72 -14.18 -1.77
C ALA A 243 16.02 -14.96 -1.49
N THR A 244 17.15 -14.50 -2.01
CA THR A 244 18.46 -15.08 -1.68
C THR A 244 18.72 -14.93 -0.17
N GLY A 245 18.97 -16.05 0.51
CA GLY A 245 19.21 -16.10 1.96
C GLY A 245 17.94 -16.09 2.83
N SER A 246 16.75 -16.31 2.26
CA SER A 246 15.55 -16.57 3.07
C SER A 246 15.61 -17.95 3.72
N ASN A 247 15.11 -18.06 4.96
CA ASN A 247 14.94 -19.36 5.61
C ASN A 247 13.73 -20.06 5.00
N MET A 248 14.00 -21.06 4.16
CA MET A 248 12.97 -21.79 3.43
C MET A 248 12.65 -23.12 4.11
N TYR A 249 11.39 -23.27 4.51
CA TYR A 249 10.73 -24.51 4.84
C TYR A 249 10.13 -25.15 3.59
N ASN A 250 9.58 -26.35 3.71
CA ASN A 250 8.79 -27.01 2.67
C ASN A 250 9.48 -27.05 1.29
N LYS A 251 10.80 -27.27 1.25
CA LYS A 251 11.60 -27.27 0.01
C LYS A 251 11.12 -28.30 -1.03
N ASN A 252 10.43 -29.34 -0.57
CA ASN A 252 9.83 -30.37 -1.41
C ASN A 252 8.65 -29.85 -2.24
N LEU A 253 7.96 -28.79 -1.79
CA LEU A 253 6.87 -28.14 -2.52
C LEU A 253 7.45 -27.24 -3.61
N SER A 254 7.76 -27.83 -4.76
CA SER A 254 8.19 -27.09 -5.94
C SER A 254 7.09 -26.17 -6.47
N SER A 255 7.50 -25.01 -6.97
CA SER A 255 6.60 -24.08 -7.67
C SER A 255 5.92 -24.74 -8.85
N ALA A 256 6.65 -25.56 -9.61
CA ALA A 256 6.09 -26.30 -10.73
C ALA A 256 5.08 -27.35 -10.27
N GLY A 257 5.37 -28.12 -9.22
CA GLY A 257 4.47 -29.18 -8.73
C GLY A 257 3.10 -28.62 -8.29
N THR A 258 3.12 -27.64 -7.40
CA THR A 258 1.90 -27.04 -6.84
C THR A 258 1.07 -26.25 -7.87
N SER A 259 1.74 -25.45 -8.72
CA SER A 259 1.05 -24.70 -9.78
C SER A 259 0.46 -25.62 -10.85
N ASN A 260 1.13 -26.73 -11.18
CA ASN A 260 0.62 -27.71 -12.15
C ASN A 260 -0.66 -28.38 -11.65
N ALA A 261 -0.72 -28.75 -10.37
CA ALA A 261 -1.89 -29.34 -9.78
C ALA A 261 -3.09 -28.38 -9.82
N LEU A 262 -2.89 -27.11 -9.44
CA LEU A 262 -3.91 -26.08 -9.55
C LEU A 262 -4.37 -25.87 -11.00
N LEU A 263 -3.43 -25.81 -11.95
CA LEU A 263 -3.74 -25.65 -13.37
C LEU A 263 -4.53 -26.84 -13.92
N GLN A 264 -4.17 -28.07 -13.54
CA GLN A 264 -4.89 -29.28 -13.94
C GLN A 264 -6.31 -29.28 -13.39
N ALA A 265 -6.50 -28.92 -12.12
CA ALA A 265 -7.84 -28.79 -11.52
C ALA A 265 -8.70 -27.76 -12.28
N LEU A 266 -8.14 -26.59 -12.61
CA LEU A 266 -8.82 -25.55 -13.39
C LEU A 266 -9.15 -26.01 -14.83
N LYS A 267 -8.24 -26.73 -15.50
CA LYS A 267 -8.48 -27.28 -16.84
C LYS A 267 -9.56 -28.37 -16.82
N SER A 268 -9.54 -29.26 -15.83
CA SER A 268 -10.57 -30.29 -15.64
C SER A 268 -11.94 -29.66 -15.39
N TYR A 269 -12.00 -28.60 -14.60
CA TYR A 269 -13.23 -27.81 -14.42
C TYR A 269 -13.69 -27.15 -15.72
N ALA A 270 -12.77 -26.54 -16.47
CA ALA A 270 -13.07 -25.95 -17.78
C ALA A 270 -13.62 -26.96 -18.79
N ALA A 271 -13.06 -28.18 -18.82
CA ALA A 271 -13.57 -29.26 -19.66
C ALA A 271 -14.97 -29.72 -19.25
N LYS A 272 -15.24 -29.85 -17.94
CA LYS A 272 -16.54 -30.29 -17.40
C LYS A 272 -17.66 -29.25 -17.54
N SER A 273 -17.31 -27.96 -17.52
CA SER A 273 -18.29 -26.87 -17.52
C SER A 273 -19.12 -26.75 -18.82
N ASN A 274 -18.73 -27.41 -19.91
CA ASN A 274 -19.40 -27.36 -21.23
C ASN A 274 -19.80 -25.96 -21.72
N LEU A 275 -19.06 -24.93 -21.30
CA LEU A 275 -19.29 -23.55 -21.75
C LEU A 275 -18.75 -23.37 -23.18
N LYS A 276 -19.54 -22.68 -24.03
CA LYS A 276 -19.11 -22.28 -25.39
C LYS A 276 -17.97 -21.27 -25.36
N ARG A 277 -17.91 -20.44 -24.31
CA ARG A 277 -16.82 -19.49 -24.05
C ARG A 277 -15.78 -20.08 -23.11
N SER A 278 -14.59 -19.48 -23.08
CA SER A 278 -13.56 -19.81 -22.09
C SER A 278 -14.00 -19.45 -20.66
N ILE A 279 -13.59 -20.27 -19.70
CA ILE A 279 -13.68 -19.94 -18.27
C ILE A 279 -12.73 -18.80 -17.94
N VAL A 280 -13.23 -17.83 -17.17
CA VAL A 280 -12.42 -16.73 -16.64
C VAL A 280 -12.17 -16.96 -15.15
N VAL A 281 -10.89 -17.01 -14.78
CA VAL A 281 -10.42 -17.15 -13.39
C VAL A 281 -9.93 -15.80 -12.88
N GLY A 282 -10.63 -15.17 -11.96
CA GLY A 282 -10.23 -13.92 -11.33
C GLY A 282 -9.29 -14.15 -10.16
N VAL A 283 -8.14 -13.48 -10.12
CA VAL A 283 -7.22 -13.55 -8.98
C VAL A 283 -7.37 -12.30 -8.13
N ILE A 284 -7.81 -12.45 -6.88
CA ILE A 284 -8.00 -11.35 -5.92
C ILE A 284 -7.14 -11.54 -4.67
N GLY A 285 -6.87 -10.45 -3.96
CA GLY A 285 -6.18 -10.49 -2.67
C GLY A 285 -5.35 -9.25 -2.36
N TYR A 286 -4.79 -9.22 -1.16
CA TYR A 286 -3.98 -8.11 -0.66
C TYR A 286 -2.79 -7.78 -1.59
N PRO A 287 -2.26 -6.55 -1.58
CA PRO A 287 -0.99 -6.24 -2.25
C PRO A 287 0.13 -7.16 -1.76
N ASN A 288 1.09 -7.50 -2.63
CA ASN A 288 2.31 -8.27 -2.31
C ASN A 288 2.13 -9.68 -1.71
N VAL A 289 0.91 -10.23 -1.70
CA VAL A 289 0.67 -11.67 -1.38
C VAL A 289 1.18 -12.60 -2.48
N GLY A 290 1.47 -12.08 -3.68
CA GLY A 290 2.06 -12.83 -4.80
C GLY A 290 1.08 -13.22 -5.92
N LYS A 291 -0.01 -12.48 -6.12
CA LYS A 291 -1.01 -12.69 -7.20
C LYS A 291 -0.37 -12.87 -8.58
N SER A 292 0.34 -11.84 -9.07
CA SER A 292 1.00 -11.89 -10.37
C SER A 292 2.12 -12.95 -10.45
N SER A 293 2.73 -13.32 -9.32
CA SER A 293 3.68 -14.44 -9.26
C SER A 293 2.98 -15.78 -9.48
N ILE A 294 1.77 -15.99 -8.93
CA ILE A 294 0.97 -17.21 -9.17
C ILE A 294 0.62 -17.30 -10.65
N ILE A 295 0.19 -16.19 -11.26
CA ILE A 295 -0.14 -16.16 -12.69
C ILE A 295 1.08 -16.53 -13.53
N ASN A 296 2.24 -15.94 -13.23
CA ASN A 296 3.48 -16.29 -13.92
C ASN A 296 3.88 -17.77 -13.72
N ALA A 297 3.70 -18.31 -12.52
CA ALA A 297 3.95 -19.73 -12.25
C ALA A 297 3.04 -20.64 -13.10
N LEU A 298 1.76 -20.26 -13.28
CA LEU A 298 0.80 -20.97 -14.13
C LEU A 298 1.10 -20.82 -15.64
N THR A 299 1.66 -19.68 -16.08
CA THR A 299 1.98 -19.41 -17.50
C THR A 299 3.31 -19.97 -17.96
N ASN A 300 4.29 -20.15 -17.06
CA ASN A 300 5.67 -20.49 -17.39
C ASN A 300 5.85 -21.79 -18.20
N ARG A 301 4.84 -22.67 -18.25
CA ARG A 301 4.87 -23.87 -19.12
C ARG A 301 4.75 -23.59 -20.62
N HIS A 302 4.20 -22.44 -21.01
CA HIS A 302 3.94 -22.11 -22.43
C HIS A 302 5.05 -21.25 -23.07
N GLY A 303 6.25 -21.19 -22.48
CA GLY A 303 7.39 -20.43 -23.03
C GLY A 303 7.32 -18.91 -22.83
N ASN A 304 6.20 -18.36 -22.37
CA ASN A 304 6.07 -16.96 -21.97
C ASN A 304 6.57 -16.77 -20.53
N SER A 305 7.86 -16.46 -20.39
CA SER A 305 8.53 -16.46 -19.09
C SER A 305 8.07 -15.36 -18.10
N ARG A 306 7.30 -14.35 -18.53
CA ARG A 306 6.76 -13.28 -17.66
C ARG A 306 5.51 -12.64 -18.27
N ALA A 307 4.32 -13.21 -18.01
CA ALA A 307 3.06 -12.64 -18.48
C ALA A 307 2.68 -11.35 -17.72
N CYS A 308 2.98 -11.30 -16.42
CA CYS A 308 2.67 -10.16 -15.55
C CYS A 308 3.94 -9.58 -14.92
N PRO A 309 4.05 -8.25 -14.75
CA PRO A 309 5.14 -7.65 -14.00
C PRO A 309 5.04 -8.07 -12.53
N VAL A 310 6.19 -8.31 -11.92
CA VAL A 310 6.30 -8.69 -10.50
C VAL A 310 7.35 -7.82 -9.83
N GLY A 311 7.09 -7.43 -8.59
CA GLY A 311 8.00 -6.66 -7.77
C GLY A 311 7.60 -6.73 -6.30
N ASN A 312 8.54 -6.37 -5.42
CA ASN A 312 8.33 -6.36 -3.97
C ASN A 312 7.71 -5.05 -3.46
N MET A 313 7.32 -4.16 -4.38
CA MET A 313 6.66 -2.90 -4.06
C MET A 313 5.15 -3.02 -4.34
N PRO A 314 4.29 -2.51 -3.45
CA PRO A 314 2.87 -2.43 -3.74
C PRO A 314 2.65 -1.44 -4.90
N GLY A 315 1.61 -1.68 -5.70
CA GLY A 315 1.29 -0.84 -6.87
C GLY A 315 1.95 -1.24 -8.19
N VAL A 316 2.68 -2.36 -8.27
CA VAL A 316 3.25 -2.86 -9.54
C VAL A 316 2.17 -3.22 -10.56
N THR A 317 1.07 -3.81 -10.10
CA THR A 317 -0.11 -4.12 -10.92
C THR A 317 -1.14 -3.02 -10.72
N THR A 318 -1.16 -2.06 -11.64
CA THR A 318 -2.06 -0.88 -11.61
C THR A 318 -3.38 -1.10 -12.34
N SER A 319 -3.39 -1.96 -13.36
CA SER A 319 -4.54 -2.22 -14.23
C SER A 319 -4.93 -3.70 -14.24
N MET A 320 -6.20 -3.97 -14.50
CA MET A 320 -6.68 -5.33 -14.75
C MET A 320 -6.14 -5.83 -16.09
N ARG A 321 -5.70 -7.09 -16.13
CA ARG A 321 -5.11 -7.67 -17.35
C ARG A 321 -5.61 -9.10 -17.54
N GLU A 322 -6.03 -9.41 -18.75
CA GLU A 322 -6.45 -10.76 -19.12
C GLU A 322 -5.25 -11.53 -19.70
N VAL A 323 -4.92 -12.67 -19.08
CA VAL A 323 -3.86 -13.58 -19.51
C VAL A 323 -4.49 -14.88 -20.00
N LYS A 324 -4.42 -15.11 -21.31
CA LYS A 324 -4.91 -16.35 -21.92
C LYS A 324 -3.92 -17.49 -21.65
N ILE A 325 -4.35 -18.53 -20.94
CA ILE A 325 -3.56 -19.74 -20.69
C ILE A 325 -3.82 -20.79 -21.78
N ASP A 326 -5.09 -20.96 -22.12
CA ASP A 326 -5.56 -21.96 -23.07
C ASP A 326 -6.78 -21.39 -23.83
N ASN A 327 -7.26 -22.10 -24.85
CA ASN A 327 -8.47 -21.68 -25.58
C ASN A 327 -9.73 -21.71 -24.70
N LYS A 328 -9.77 -22.60 -23.70
CA LYS A 328 -10.89 -22.72 -22.76
C LYS A 328 -10.64 -22.07 -21.39
N LEU A 329 -9.46 -21.51 -21.15
CA LEU A 329 -9.07 -20.98 -19.83
C LEU A 329 -8.32 -19.64 -19.95
N LYS A 330 -8.85 -18.63 -19.26
CA LYS A 330 -8.25 -17.31 -19.13
C LYS A 330 -8.14 -16.93 -17.66
N ILE A 331 -7.09 -16.18 -17.31
CA ILE A 331 -6.84 -15.68 -15.96
C ILE A 331 -6.87 -14.15 -15.99
N LEU A 332 -7.62 -13.54 -15.08
CA LEU A 332 -7.68 -12.10 -14.91
C LEU A 332 -6.78 -11.69 -13.73
N ASP A 333 -5.68 -10.98 -14.02
CA ASP A 333 -4.86 -10.33 -13.01
C ASP A 333 -5.53 -9.04 -12.56
N SER A 334 -5.57 -8.82 -11.24
CA SER A 334 -6.18 -7.63 -10.65
C SER A 334 -5.19 -6.89 -9.74
N PRO A 335 -5.32 -5.55 -9.64
CA PRO A 335 -4.61 -4.77 -8.64
C PRO A 335 -4.81 -5.33 -7.22
N GLY A 336 -3.82 -5.15 -6.35
CA GLY A 336 -3.97 -5.55 -4.95
C GLY A 336 -4.98 -4.68 -4.22
N ILE A 337 -5.90 -5.31 -3.51
CA ILE A 337 -6.98 -4.62 -2.81
C ILE A 337 -6.75 -4.72 -1.31
N VAL A 338 -6.70 -3.56 -0.65
CA VAL A 338 -6.61 -3.46 0.81
C VAL A 338 -8.00 -3.18 1.35
N PHE A 339 -8.48 -4.06 2.22
CA PHE A 339 -9.77 -3.89 2.87
C PHE A 339 -9.53 -3.23 4.22
N PRO A 340 -10.04 -2.01 4.45
CA PRO A 340 -9.87 -1.37 5.76
C PRO A 340 -10.63 -2.19 6.81
N ASP A 341 -9.91 -2.66 7.82
CA ASP A 341 -10.53 -3.15 9.05
C ASP A 341 -11.23 -1.97 9.73
N GLU A 342 -12.56 -2.04 9.87
CA GLU A 342 -13.37 -1.04 10.57
C GLU A 342 -13.20 -1.11 12.09
N LEU A 343 -12.52 -2.14 12.62
CA LEU A 343 -12.50 -2.46 14.04
C LEU A 343 -11.35 -1.84 14.85
N SER A 344 -10.35 -1.18 14.23
CA SER A 344 -9.22 -0.62 14.99
C SER A 344 -9.33 0.91 15.15
N ASN A 345 -9.80 1.36 16.31
CA ASN A 345 -9.88 2.79 16.69
C ASN A 345 -8.52 3.51 16.77
N LYS A 346 -7.39 2.79 16.60
CA LYS A 346 -6.03 3.36 16.66
C LYS A 346 -5.40 3.36 15.27
N LYS A 347 -5.47 4.51 14.59
CA LYS A 347 -4.89 4.75 13.24
C LYS A 347 -3.43 4.29 13.11
N ALA A 348 -2.59 4.66 14.08
CA ALA A 348 -1.17 4.26 14.09
C ALA A 348 -0.97 2.73 14.14
N SER A 349 -1.85 2.00 14.83
CA SER A 349 -1.77 0.54 14.88
C SER A 349 -2.19 -0.11 13.56
N GLN A 350 -3.15 0.50 12.87
CA GLN A 350 -3.62 0.05 11.57
C GLN A 350 -2.57 0.27 10.49
N GLU A 351 -1.95 1.46 10.45
CA GLU A 351 -0.86 1.79 9.52
C GLU A 351 0.32 0.82 9.69
N ALA A 352 0.70 0.52 10.93
CA ALA A 352 1.74 -0.46 11.22
C ALA A 352 1.38 -1.87 10.75
N LYS A 353 0.15 -2.35 10.98
CA LYS A 353 -0.33 -3.65 10.46
C LYS A 353 -0.25 -3.69 8.94
N LEU A 354 -0.71 -2.65 8.25
CA LEU A 354 -0.65 -2.55 6.79
C LEU A 354 0.80 -2.52 6.27
N ALA A 355 1.71 -1.85 6.98
CA ALA A 355 3.13 -1.83 6.65
C ALA A 355 3.79 -3.21 6.78
N LEU A 356 3.45 -3.98 7.83
CA LEU A 356 3.91 -5.36 8.05
C LEU A 356 3.39 -6.33 6.99
N LEU A 357 2.15 -6.14 6.53
CA LEU A 357 1.55 -6.87 5.42
C LEU A 357 2.06 -6.43 4.04
N SER A 358 3.01 -5.48 3.99
CA SER A 358 3.57 -4.93 2.74
C SER A 358 2.54 -4.24 1.85
N ALA A 359 1.43 -3.76 2.41
CA ALA A 359 0.40 -3.04 1.66
C ALA A 359 0.79 -1.58 1.37
N VAL A 360 1.72 -1.02 2.15
CA VAL A 360 2.17 0.39 2.07
C VAL A 360 3.58 0.47 1.50
N THR A 361 3.81 1.42 0.59
CA THR A 361 5.14 1.72 0.03
C THR A 361 6.07 2.23 1.13
N PRO A 362 7.38 1.92 1.11
CA PRO A 362 8.31 2.38 2.14
C PRO A 362 8.34 3.91 2.33
N LYS A 363 8.02 4.68 1.28
CA LYS A 363 7.96 6.15 1.32
C LYS A 363 6.78 6.69 2.15
N ASN A 364 5.68 5.94 2.21
CA ASN A 364 4.46 6.39 2.86
C ASN A 364 4.37 5.92 4.32
N ILE A 365 5.42 5.25 4.83
CA ILE A 365 5.50 4.81 6.22
C ILE A 365 5.99 5.99 7.07
N ARG A 366 5.07 6.61 7.81
CA ARG A 366 5.35 7.78 8.67
C ARG A 366 6.17 7.43 9.91
N ASP A 367 5.86 6.29 10.56
CA ASP A 367 6.56 5.83 11.76
C ASP A 367 7.10 4.40 11.58
N PRO A 368 8.30 4.22 11.00
CA PRO A 368 8.94 2.91 10.87
C PRO A 368 9.25 2.25 12.22
N VAL A 369 9.50 3.02 13.27
CA VAL A 369 9.90 2.49 14.58
C VAL A 369 8.72 1.80 15.25
N GLY A 370 7.54 2.44 15.24
CA GLY A 370 6.30 1.83 15.75
C GLY A 370 5.89 0.57 14.98
N VAL A 371 6.20 0.47 13.69
CA VAL A 371 6.00 -0.77 12.92
C VAL A 371 6.87 -1.91 13.46
N ILE A 372 8.14 -1.64 13.74
CA ILE A 372 9.06 -2.64 14.29
C ILE A 372 8.72 -2.99 15.73
N GLU A 373 8.25 -2.04 16.54
CA GLU A 373 7.74 -2.33 17.90
C GLU A 373 6.61 -3.38 17.85
N GLN A 374 5.68 -3.26 16.91
CA GLN A 374 4.61 -4.24 16.72
C GLN A 374 5.10 -5.57 16.17
N LEU A 375 6.10 -5.57 15.29
CA LEU A 375 6.74 -6.80 14.82
C LEU A 375 7.41 -7.53 15.98
N LEU A 376 8.21 -6.84 16.79
CA LEU A 376 8.86 -7.42 17.96
C LEU A 376 7.85 -7.96 18.96
N LYS A 377 6.78 -7.22 19.25
CA LYS A 377 5.67 -7.69 20.10
C LYS A 377 4.98 -8.94 19.56
N ARG A 378 4.92 -9.10 18.24
CA ARG A 378 4.36 -10.30 17.61
C ARG A 378 5.30 -11.48 17.76
N LEU A 379 6.57 -11.29 17.45
CA LEU A 379 7.59 -12.35 17.49
C LEU A 379 7.90 -12.78 18.92
N SER A 380 7.79 -11.89 19.91
CA SER A 380 8.03 -12.21 21.32
C SER A 380 7.00 -13.17 21.93
N LYS A 381 5.88 -13.45 21.24
CA LYS A 381 4.88 -14.42 21.70
C LYS A 381 5.33 -15.87 21.53
N ASP A 382 6.29 -16.11 20.64
CA ASP A 382 6.81 -17.44 20.34
C ASP A 382 8.33 -17.42 20.52
N ASN A 383 8.82 -18.22 21.48
CA ASN A 383 10.24 -18.29 21.80
C ASN A 383 11.07 -18.69 20.58
N THR A 384 10.55 -19.56 19.71
CA THR A 384 11.27 -20.03 18.52
C THR A 384 11.52 -18.90 17.53
N MET A 385 10.52 -18.04 17.31
CA MET A 385 10.64 -16.88 16.42
C MET A 385 11.54 -15.80 17.00
N ALA A 386 11.40 -15.55 18.31
CA ALA A 386 12.23 -14.58 19.01
C ALA A 386 13.72 -14.96 18.97
N ASP A 387 14.04 -16.23 19.18
CA ASP A 387 15.43 -16.70 19.17
C ASP A 387 16.01 -16.77 17.75
N ALA A 388 15.20 -17.12 16.74
CA ALA A 388 15.61 -17.04 15.34
C ALA A 388 15.94 -15.60 14.91
N LEU A 389 15.17 -14.60 15.37
CA LEU A 389 15.46 -13.19 15.13
C LEU A 389 16.79 -12.76 15.78
N LYS A 390 17.01 -13.16 17.04
CA LYS A 390 18.26 -12.86 17.77
C LYS A 390 19.47 -13.48 17.08
N ALA A 391 19.36 -14.73 16.63
CA ALA A 391 20.41 -15.41 15.89
C ALA A 391 20.70 -14.68 14.57
N TYR A 392 19.67 -14.30 13.81
CA TYR A 392 19.83 -13.65 12.51
C TYR A 392 20.57 -12.30 12.58
N TYR A 393 20.26 -11.49 13.60
CA TYR A 393 20.93 -10.19 13.81
C TYR A 393 22.13 -10.25 14.76
N SER A 394 22.45 -11.44 15.30
CA SER A 394 23.50 -11.61 16.32
C SER A 394 23.35 -10.61 17.47
N ILE A 395 22.15 -10.54 18.04
CA ILE A 395 21.80 -9.57 19.09
C ILE A 395 22.38 -10.06 20.43
N PRO A 396 23.15 -9.24 21.16
CA PRO A 396 23.58 -9.58 22.52
C PRO A 396 22.39 -9.55 23.49
N ALA A 397 22.60 -10.04 24.72
CA ALA A 397 21.61 -9.85 25.78
C ALA A 397 21.45 -8.35 26.07
N LEU A 398 20.30 -7.79 25.74
CA LEU A 398 19.98 -6.37 25.96
C LEU A 398 19.26 -6.21 27.31
N PRO A 399 19.75 -5.34 28.21
CA PRO A 399 19.05 -5.03 29.45
C PRO A 399 17.89 -4.07 29.15
N SER A 400 16.66 -4.57 29.15
CA SER A 400 15.47 -3.73 29.03
C SER A 400 14.28 -4.34 29.77
N THR A 401 13.59 -3.50 30.55
CA THR A 401 12.33 -3.85 31.23
C THR A 401 11.11 -3.52 30.36
N ASP A 402 11.23 -2.52 29.48
CA ASP A 402 10.16 -2.02 28.62
C ASP A 402 10.36 -2.36 27.13
N LEU A 403 9.26 -2.66 26.43
CA LEU A 403 9.27 -2.99 24.99
C LEU A 403 9.81 -1.85 24.12
N LYS A 404 9.50 -0.60 24.47
CA LYS A 404 9.94 0.57 23.70
C LYS A 404 11.44 0.79 23.81
N ASP A 405 11.97 0.65 25.01
CA ASP A 405 13.40 0.76 25.25
C ASP A 405 14.15 -0.39 24.57
N TYR A 406 13.65 -1.62 24.72
CA TYR A 406 14.17 -2.78 24.00
C TYR A 406 14.20 -2.55 22.48
N THR A 407 13.11 -2.04 21.91
CA THR A 407 12.99 -1.73 20.48
C THR A 407 14.07 -0.73 20.06
N LYS A 408 14.28 0.33 20.84
CA LYS A 408 15.31 1.35 20.57
C LYS A 408 16.71 0.76 20.63
N GLN A 409 17.04 0.00 21.68
CA GLN A 409 18.34 -0.65 21.83
C GLN A 409 18.60 -1.67 20.70
N PHE A 410 17.58 -2.45 20.34
CA PHE A 410 17.62 -3.38 19.22
C PHE A 410 17.94 -2.68 17.90
N LEU A 411 17.22 -1.59 17.59
CA LEU A 411 17.44 -0.81 16.37
C LEU A 411 18.84 -0.19 16.33
N ILE A 412 19.35 0.29 17.47
CA ILE A 412 20.72 0.80 17.58
C ILE A 412 21.74 -0.30 17.26
N HIS A 413 21.55 -1.51 17.79
CA HIS A 413 22.43 -2.64 17.53
C HIS A 413 22.43 -3.03 16.06
N VAL A 414 21.24 -3.19 15.46
CA VAL A 414 21.10 -3.52 14.04
C VAL A 414 21.70 -2.42 13.15
N ALA A 415 21.47 -1.15 13.50
CA ALA A 415 22.04 -0.02 12.78
C ALA A 415 23.58 -0.07 12.76
N ARG A 416 24.21 -0.39 13.89
CA ARG A 416 25.67 -0.56 13.98
C ARG A 416 26.15 -1.78 13.19
N ALA A 417 25.51 -2.93 13.36
CA ALA A 417 25.88 -4.17 12.69
C ALA A 417 25.75 -4.08 11.15
N ARG A 418 24.77 -3.32 10.65
CA ARG A 418 24.52 -3.13 9.21
C ARG A 418 25.11 -1.84 8.64
N GLY A 419 25.88 -1.08 9.43
CA GLY A 419 26.53 0.16 8.99
C GLY A 419 25.54 1.29 8.62
N ARG A 420 24.33 1.29 9.19
CA ARG A 420 23.34 2.36 9.02
C ARG A 420 23.62 3.50 10.00
N LEU A 421 24.67 4.27 9.71
CA LEU A 421 25.14 5.37 10.55
C LEU A 421 24.98 6.72 9.80
N THR A 422 24.63 7.78 10.52
CA THR A 422 24.69 9.16 10.03
C THR A 422 26.08 9.76 10.25
N LYS A 423 26.26 11.02 9.84
CA LYS A 423 27.47 11.81 10.13
C LYS A 423 27.80 11.74 11.63
N GLY A 424 29.09 11.58 11.96
CA GLY A 424 29.55 11.44 13.34
C GLY A 424 29.39 10.03 13.94
N GLY A 425 29.05 9.01 13.15
CA GLY A 425 28.95 7.63 13.63
C GLY A 425 27.68 7.35 14.45
N ILE A 426 26.70 8.26 14.43
CA ILE A 426 25.44 8.12 15.15
C ILE A 426 24.54 7.10 14.43
N PRO A 427 23.98 6.09 15.13
CA PRO A 427 23.10 5.11 14.51
C PRO A 427 21.79 5.71 13.95
N HIS A 428 21.48 5.43 12.69
CA HIS A 428 20.24 5.88 12.04
C HIS A 428 19.10 4.89 12.27
N ILE A 429 18.29 5.17 13.30
CA ILE A 429 17.22 4.26 13.78
C ILE A 429 16.16 4.00 12.70
N GLU A 430 15.63 5.03 12.03
CA GLU A 430 14.58 4.87 11.02
C GLU A 430 15.05 4.08 9.78
N SER A 431 16.27 4.35 9.30
CA SER A 431 16.87 3.61 8.18
C SER A 431 17.10 2.14 8.53
N ALA A 432 17.49 1.84 9.78
CA ALA A 432 17.58 0.47 10.27
C ALA A 432 16.20 -0.19 10.36
N ALA A 433 15.18 0.51 10.85
CA ALA A 433 13.81 0.00 10.92
C ALA A 433 13.25 -0.35 9.52
N LEU A 434 13.45 0.50 8.52
CA LEU A 434 13.07 0.21 7.13
C LEU A 434 13.86 -0.98 6.55
N ASN A 435 15.13 -1.15 6.93
CA ASN A 435 15.92 -2.30 6.51
C ASN A 435 15.40 -3.61 7.10
N ILE A 436 15.08 -3.63 8.40
CA ILE A 436 14.47 -4.78 9.08
C ILE A 436 13.11 -5.10 8.47
N LEU A 437 12.31 -4.08 8.16
CA LEU A 437 11.03 -4.27 7.49
C LEU A 437 11.22 -4.96 6.12
N ASN A 438 12.24 -4.58 5.34
CA ASN A 438 12.54 -5.27 4.08
C ASN A 438 13.01 -6.72 4.31
N ASP A 439 13.84 -6.98 5.32
CA ASP A 439 14.25 -8.34 5.68
C ASP A 439 13.05 -9.22 6.09
N TRP A 440 12.05 -8.64 6.78
CA TRP A 440 10.76 -9.28 7.06
C TRP A 440 9.98 -9.59 5.79
N ARG A 441 9.89 -8.64 4.85
CA ARG A 441 9.18 -8.81 3.57
C ARG A 441 9.80 -9.91 2.71
N ASP A 442 11.13 -9.96 2.68
CA ASP A 442 11.92 -10.94 1.94
C ASP A 442 11.92 -12.35 2.57
N GLY A 443 11.35 -12.50 3.78
CA GLY A 443 11.27 -13.79 4.48
C GLY A 443 12.62 -14.23 5.07
N ARG A 444 13.53 -13.30 5.34
CA ARG A 444 14.80 -13.58 6.05
C ARG A 444 14.55 -13.72 7.55
N ILE A 445 13.64 -12.91 8.07
CA ILE A 445 13.11 -13.04 9.43
C ILE A 445 11.98 -14.07 9.40
N THR A 446 12.10 -15.11 10.21
CA THR A 446 11.07 -16.12 10.37
C THR A 446 9.94 -15.60 11.26
N GLY A 447 8.70 -15.80 10.82
CA GLY A 447 7.55 -15.50 11.66
C GLY A 447 6.23 -15.87 11.00
N TRP A 448 5.32 -16.42 11.80
CA TRP A 448 4.00 -16.87 11.37
C TRP A 448 2.95 -16.63 12.46
N THR A 449 1.68 -16.83 12.11
CA THR A 449 0.58 -16.93 13.08
C THR A 449 0.07 -18.36 13.12
N VAL A 450 -0.56 -18.73 14.23
CA VAL A 450 -1.33 -19.98 14.35
C VAL A 450 -2.84 -19.68 14.32
N PRO A 451 -3.67 -20.59 13.76
CA PRO A 451 -5.12 -20.44 13.77
C PRO A 451 -5.66 -20.28 15.20
N ASN A 452 -6.70 -19.46 15.38
CA ASN A 452 -7.29 -19.27 16.71
C ASN A 452 -7.91 -20.56 17.29
N ALA A 453 -8.40 -21.46 16.43
CA ALA A 453 -8.89 -22.79 16.85
C ALA A 453 -7.77 -23.65 17.49
N SER A 454 -6.54 -23.56 16.98
CA SER A 454 -5.39 -24.25 17.53
C SER A 454 -4.91 -23.65 18.86
N LYS A 455 -5.13 -22.34 19.08
CA LYS A 455 -4.84 -21.69 20.38
C LYS A 455 -5.75 -22.20 21.49
N ALA A 456 -7.01 -22.48 21.19
CA ALA A 456 -7.94 -23.07 22.16
C ALA A 456 -7.53 -24.49 22.55
N GLN A 457 -7.04 -25.28 21.59
CA GLN A 457 -6.52 -26.63 21.85
C GLN A 457 -5.18 -26.63 22.61
N ALA A 458 -4.27 -25.71 22.29
CA ALA A 458 -3.01 -25.52 23.03
C ALA A 458 -3.25 -25.04 24.47
N ALA A 459 -4.22 -24.13 24.67
CA ALA A 459 -4.62 -23.68 26.00
C ALA A 459 -5.30 -24.78 26.82
N GLN A 460 -5.96 -25.75 26.19
CA GLN A 460 -6.56 -26.92 26.88
C GLN A 460 -5.51 -27.97 27.25
N THR A 461 -4.44 -28.14 26.47
CA THR A 461 -3.37 -29.10 26.75
C THR A 461 -2.41 -28.64 27.86
N GLU A 462 -2.29 -27.34 28.11
CA GLU A 462 -1.52 -26.81 29.26
C GLU A 462 -2.25 -26.91 30.61
N ILE A 463 -3.55 -27.24 30.63
CA ILE A 463 -4.34 -27.38 31.87
C ILE A 463 -4.27 -28.81 32.44
N ASP A 464 -3.84 -29.79 31.65
CA ASP A 464 -3.82 -31.22 32.01
C ASP A 464 -2.47 -31.70 32.60
N GLY A 465 -1.83 -30.84 33.39
CA GLY A 465 -0.78 -31.25 34.33
C GLY A 465 -1.42 -31.69 35.67
N PRO A 466 -0.94 -32.76 36.34
CA PRO A 466 -1.65 -33.34 37.47
C PRO A 466 -1.62 -32.38 38.67
N LYS A 467 -2.73 -31.66 38.90
CA LYS A 467 -2.96 -30.94 40.14
C LYS A 467 -3.73 -31.83 41.09
N SER A 468 -3.00 -32.31 42.10
CA SER A 468 -3.51 -32.92 43.31
C SER A 468 -4.67 -32.11 43.89
N ALA A 469 -5.68 -32.85 44.33
CA ALA A 469 -6.93 -32.38 44.88
C ALA A 469 -6.77 -31.44 46.10
N VAL A 470 -7.41 -30.27 46.06
CA VAL A 470 -8.16 -29.67 47.19
C VAL A 470 -9.33 -28.84 46.65
N ARG A 471 -10.50 -29.06 47.25
CA ARG A 471 -11.85 -28.51 47.02
C ARG A 471 -11.96 -26.98 46.95
N GLY A 472 -12.99 -26.51 46.23
CA GLY A 472 -13.65 -25.21 46.46
C GLY A 472 -14.54 -24.78 45.29
N ASP A 473 -15.84 -25.07 45.38
CA ASP A 473 -16.87 -24.71 44.40
C ASP A 473 -16.98 -23.20 44.11
N LYS A 474 -16.99 -22.81 42.83
CA LYS A 474 -17.66 -21.60 42.33
C LYS A 474 -18.17 -21.82 40.89
N GLU A 475 -19.47 -21.61 40.70
CA GLU A 475 -20.19 -21.72 39.42
C GLU A 475 -19.72 -20.68 38.38
N PRO A 476 -19.70 -21.03 37.07
CA PRO A 476 -19.55 -20.06 35.99
C PRO A 476 -20.91 -19.46 35.56
N PRO A 477 -20.95 -18.19 35.08
CA PRO A 477 -22.20 -17.54 34.67
C PRO A 477 -22.69 -18.02 33.30
N LYS A 478 -24.02 -18.19 33.19
CA LYS A 478 -24.80 -18.45 31.95
C LYS A 478 -24.83 -17.21 31.05
N VAL A 479 -24.81 -17.42 29.71
CA VAL A 479 -25.39 -16.65 28.56
C VAL A 479 -24.68 -17.21 27.29
N GLU A 480 -25.25 -17.60 26.14
CA GLU A 480 -26.58 -17.60 25.52
C GLU A 480 -26.59 -18.68 24.38
N ASN A 481 -27.77 -19.01 23.86
CA ASN A 481 -28.12 -20.26 23.17
C ASN A 481 -27.51 -20.50 21.78
N THR A 482 -26.91 -21.68 21.57
CA THR A 482 -26.53 -22.24 20.26
C THR A 482 -27.60 -23.23 19.80
N THR A 483 -28.31 -22.93 18.70
CA THR A 483 -29.22 -23.88 18.05
C THR A 483 -28.44 -24.97 17.32
N VAL A 484 -28.64 -26.23 17.74
CA VAL A 484 -28.04 -27.42 17.13
C VAL A 484 -28.86 -27.84 15.92
N VAL A 485 -28.22 -27.97 14.75
CA VAL A 485 -28.82 -28.58 13.55
C VAL A 485 -28.61 -30.09 13.65
N SER A 486 -29.70 -30.86 13.69
CA SER A 486 -29.71 -32.28 14.05
C SER A 486 -29.43 -33.25 12.91
N GLU A 487 -29.32 -32.80 11.66
CA GLU A 487 -29.10 -33.70 10.51
C GLU A 487 -28.10 -33.11 9.51
N TRP A 488 -27.08 -33.89 9.17
CA TRP A 488 -26.02 -33.55 8.21
C TRP A 488 -26.46 -33.92 6.79
N ALA A 489 -26.10 -33.11 5.80
CA ALA A 489 -26.28 -33.45 4.40
C ALA A 489 -25.36 -34.62 4.00
N LYS A 490 -25.79 -35.40 3.00
CA LYS A 490 -25.14 -36.61 2.51
C LYS A 490 -23.67 -36.37 2.12
N GLU A 491 -22.77 -37.23 2.58
CA GLU A 491 -21.31 -37.14 2.37
C GLU A 491 -20.93 -37.14 0.87
N PHE A 492 -19.92 -36.34 0.54
CA PHE A 492 -19.31 -36.25 -0.79
C PHE A 492 -18.06 -37.15 -0.82
N ASP A 493 -18.03 -38.13 -1.73
CA ASP A 493 -16.92 -39.07 -1.89
C ASP A 493 -15.68 -38.37 -2.47
N LEU A 494 -14.65 -38.21 -1.63
CA LEU A 494 -13.40 -37.49 -1.92
C LEU A 494 -12.22 -38.42 -2.22
N ASP A 495 -12.32 -39.72 -1.93
CA ASP A 495 -11.20 -40.65 -2.07
C ASP A 495 -10.83 -40.86 -3.54
N GLY A 496 -11.81 -40.79 -4.44
CA GLY A 496 -11.57 -40.85 -5.88
C GLY A 496 -10.93 -39.61 -6.50
N LEU A 497 -10.84 -38.47 -5.79
CA LEU A 497 -10.44 -37.19 -6.40
C LEU A 497 -9.02 -36.73 -6.03
N LEU A 498 -8.50 -37.10 -4.86
CA LEU A 498 -7.28 -36.47 -4.30
C LEU A 498 -6.22 -37.45 -3.79
N GLY A 499 -6.54 -38.74 -3.62
CA GLY A 499 -5.63 -39.72 -3.00
C GLY A 499 -4.31 -39.93 -3.74
N ASP A 500 -4.35 -40.07 -5.07
CA ASP A 500 -3.17 -40.50 -5.84
C ASP A 500 -2.24 -39.38 -6.32
N SER A 501 -2.68 -38.11 -6.25
CA SER A 501 -1.94 -37.00 -6.89
C SER A 501 -1.10 -36.14 -5.95
N PHE A 502 -1.28 -36.25 -4.63
CA PHE A 502 -0.64 -35.34 -3.68
C PHE A 502 0.37 -35.96 -2.72
N GLY A 503 0.56 -37.28 -2.73
CA GLY A 503 1.69 -37.93 -2.04
C GLY A 503 1.85 -37.52 -0.57
N ILE A 504 0.74 -37.22 0.11
CA ILE A 504 0.74 -37.01 1.56
C ILE A 504 0.39 -38.37 2.16
N GLU A 505 1.41 -39.21 2.34
CA GLU A 505 1.28 -40.37 3.20
C GLU A 505 0.96 -39.85 4.61
N GLN A 506 -0.20 -40.26 5.14
CA GLN A 506 -0.56 -40.04 6.52
C GLN A 506 0.25 -41.00 7.38
N ASN A 507 1.02 -40.47 8.33
CA ASN A 507 1.36 -41.15 9.57
C ASN A 507 1.01 -40.22 10.73
#